data_AF-A0A0C2CA11-F1
#
_entry.id   AF-A0A0C2CA11-F1
#
_cell.length_a   1.000
_cell.length_b   1.000
_cell.length_c   1.000
_cell.angle_alpha   90.00
_cell.angle_beta   90.00
_cell.angle_gamma   90.00
#
_symmetry.space_group_name_H-M   'P 1'
#
loop_
_entity.id
_entity.type
_entity.pdbx_description
1 polymer ?
#
loop_
_entity_poly.entity_id
_entity_poly.type
_entity_poly.pdbx_seq_one_letter_code
_entity_poly.pdbx_strand_id
1 'polypeptide(L)'
;MLTSVPKGKLAIRNLGISPFNPPPGHRKMKGDVLYLFVDTVEKRRLHITCCTKGFFVNSSTDELFNPAPSNQNKAICHSLVDLLNVVSPGFKKAYPTIMKKRNERHMLDRLPTPYPVYSWLSPAQEVVEDSIRADDASQPHRVGFEG
;
A
#
# COMPACT_ATOMS: atom_id res chain seq x y z
N MET A 1 -9.07 -1.72 -33.78
CA MET A 1 -8.43 -2.81 -33.02
C MET A 1 -8.13 -2.30 -31.62
N LEU A 2 -8.82 -2.79 -30.60
CA LEU A 2 -8.54 -2.42 -29.20
C LEU A 2 -7.28 -3.17 -28.77
N THR A 3 -6.15 -2.47 -28.73
CA THR A 3 -4.90 -3.02 -28.17
C THR A 3 -5.12 -3.20 -26.68
N SER A 4 -5.16 -4.45 -26.19
CA SER A 4 -5.18 -4.69 -24.75
C SER A 4 -3.93 -4.04 -24.14
N VAL A 5 -4.14 -3.13 -23.19
CA VAL A 5 -3.03 -2.53 -22.45
C VAL A 5 -2.34 -3.68 -21.71
N PRO A 6 -1.04 -3.93 -21.92
CA PRO A 6 -0.37 -5.04 -21.25
C PRO A 6 -0.45 -4.82 -19.74
N LYS A 7 -1.19 -5.69 -19.05
CA LYS A 7 -1.29 -5.68 -17.58
C LYS A 7 0.14 -5.79 -17.03
N GLY A 8 0.60 -4.74 -16.36
CA GLY A 8 1.93 -4.70 -15.76
C GLY A 8 2.11 -5.83 -14.73
N LYS A 9 3.35 -6.27 -14.52
CA LYS A 9 3.65 -7.23 -13.44
C LYS A 9 3.21 -6.62 -12.11
N LEU A 10 2.39 -7.35 -11.38
CA LEU A 10 1.88 -6.96 -10.07
C LEU A 10 2.83 -7.44 -8.97
N ALA A 11 3.16 -6.58 -8.00
CA ALA A 11 4.02 -6.95 -6.86
C ALA A 11 3.21 -7.30 -5.61
N ILE A 12 2.04 -6.69 -5.42
CA ILE A 12 1.05 -7.00 -4.38
C ILE A 12 -0.35 -6.87 -4.99
N ARG A 13 -1.32 -7.63 -4.52
CA ARG A 13 -2.70 -7.50 -5.00
C ARG A 13 -3.45 -6.35 -4.36
N ASN A 14 -3.24 -6.17 -3.05
CA ASN A 14 -3.93 -5.15 -2.29
C ASN A 14 -3.04 -4.66 -1.15
N LEU A 15 -3.19 -3.39 -0.79
CA LEU A 15 -2.60 -2.75 0.37
C LEU A 15 -3.63 -1.78 0.92
N GLY A 16 -3.93 -1.90 2.20
CA GLY A 16 -4.91 -1.02 2.84
C GLY A 16 -4.62 -0.79 4.31
N ILE A 17 -5.31 0.20 4.85
CA ILE A 17 -5.30 0.51 6.28
C ILE A 17 -6.22 -0.49 6.98
N SER A 18 -5.73 -1.10 8.06
CA SER A 18 -6.54 -2.06 8.84
C SER A 18 -7.72 -1.37 9.55
N PRO A 19 -8.86 -2.05 9.72
CA PRO A 19 -9.99 -1.54 10.51
C PRO A 19 -9.66 -1.35 12.00
N PHE A 20 -8.54 -1.89 12.50
CA PHE A 20 -8.09 -1.72 13.88
C PHE A 20 -7.36 -0.39 14.13
N ASN A 21 -7.41 0.54 13.17
CA ASN A 21 -6.93 1.91 13.35
C ASN A 21 -8.03 2.82 13.90
N PRO A 22 -7.67 3.88 14.66
CA PRO A 22 -6.31 4.23 15.06
C PRO A 22 -5.77 3.32 16.19
N PRO A 23 -4.45 3.20 16.37
CA PRO A 23 -3.90 2.45 17.50
C PRO A 23 -4.43 2.99 18.84
N PRO A 24 -4.89 2.13 19.76
CA PRO A 24 -5.39 2.57 21.06
C PRO A 24 -4.25 3.12 21.93
N GLY A 25 -4.59 3.92 22.96
CA GLY A 25 -3.60 4.66 23.76
C GLY A 25 -2.44 3.81 24.30
N HIS A 26 -2.73 2.63 24.84
CA HIS A 26 -1.70 1.72 25.36
C HIS A 26 -0.75 1.18 24.28
N ARG A 27 -1.19 1.11 23.01
CA ARG A 27 -0.35 0.71 21.87
C ARG A 27 0.45 1.89 21.33
N LYS A 28 -0.13 3.09 21.29
CA LYS A 28 0.60 4.33 21.00
C LYS A 28 1.78 4.53 21.95
N MET A 29 1.57 4.27 23.26
CA MET A 29 2.65 4.29 24.26
C MET A 29 3.76 3.26 24.00
N LYS A 30 3.45 2.16 23.31
CA LYS A 30 4.44 1.16 22.85
C LYS A 30 5.09 1.52 21.51
N GLY A 31 4.71 2.65 20.93
CA GLY A 31 5.26 3.17 19.67
C GLY A 31 4.51 2.74 18.43
N ASP A 32 3.33 2.11 18.53
CA ASP A 32 2.53 1.78 17.34
C ASP A 32 1.95 3.04 16.71
N VAL A 33 2.10 3.16 15.40
CA VAL A 33 1.71 4.32 14.59
C VAL A 33 0.50 4.00 13.70
N LEU A 34 0.53 2.84 13.05
CA LEU A 34 -0.47 2.44 12.04
C LEU A 34 -0.50 0.91 11.90
N TYR A 35 -1.68 0.35 11.65
CA TYR A 35 -1.82 -1.05 11.22
C TYR A 35 -2.23 -1.13 9.74
N LEU A 36 -1.58 -2.00 8.99
CA LEU A 36 -1.85 -2.24 7.57
C LEU A 36 -2.26 -3.69 7.35
N PHE A 37 -2.95 -3.94 6.24
CA PHE A 37 -3.04 -5.27 5.67
C PHE A 37 -2.47 -5.27 4.25
N VAL A 38 -1.89 -6.40 3.84
CA VAL A 38 -1.37 -6.61 2.49
C VAL A 38 -1.83 -7.96 1.97
N ASP A 39 -2.50 -7.94 0.81
CA ASP A 39 -2.79 -9.15 0.05
C ASP A 39 -1.68 -9.36 -0.96
N THR A 40 -0.86 -10.37 -0.70
CA THR A 40 0.29 -10.72 -1.52
C THR A 40 -0.13 -11.44 -2.79
N VAL A 41 0.74 -11.46 -3.82
CA VAL A 41 0.46 -12.16 -5.08
C VAL A 41 0.31 -13.68 -4.89
N GLU A 42 0.88 -14.22 -3.82
CA GLU A 42 0.78 -15.63 -3.40
C GLU A 42 -0.55 -15.98 -2.72
N LYS A 43 -1.53 -15.07 -2.72
CA LYS A 43 -2.84 -15.29 -2.07
C LYS A 43 -2.78 -15.43 -0.56
N ARG A 44 -1.79 -14.80 0.07
CA ARG A 44 -1.73 -14.66 1.53
C ARG A 44 -2.03 -13.23 1.94
N ARG A 45 -2.85 -13.10 2.98
CA ARG A 45 -3.11 -11.84 3.66
C ARG A 45 -2.18 -11.70 4.86
N LEU A 46 -1.49 -10.58 4.94
CA LEU A 46 -0.56 -10.24 6.01
C LEU A 46 -1.09 -9.04 6.76
N HIS A 47 -1.06 -9.10 8.09
CA HIS A 47 -1.34 -7.97 8.96
C HIS A 47 -0.03 -7.40 9.48
N ILE A 48 0.19 -6.10 9.29
CA ILE A 48 1.47 -5.43 9.54
C ILE A 48 1.28 -4.34 10.58
N THR A 49 2.13 -4.35 11.61
CA THR A 49 2.26 -3.23 12.53
C THR A 49 3.37 -2.30 12.04
N CYS A 50 3.04 -1.02 11.90
CA CYS A 50 3.99 0.05 11.70
C CYS A 50 4.21 0.72 13.05
N CYS A 51 5.42 0.66 13.57
CA CYS A 51 5.79 1.29 14.84
C CYS A 51 7.09 2.08 14.69
N THR A 52 7.47 2.80 15.74
CA THR A 52 8.71 3.59 15.78
C THR A 52 9.98 2.75 15.58
N LYS A 53 9.90 1.42 15.73
CA LYS A 53 11.03 0.49 15.48
C LYS A 53 11.06 -0.04 14.04
N GLY A 54 10.04 0.23 13.23
CA GLY A 54 9.90 -0.25 11.86
C GLY A 54 8.58 -0.99 11.60
N PHE A 55 8.63 -1.93 10.67
CA PHE A 55 7.51 -2.71 10.17
C PHE A 55 7.71 -4.19 10.49
N PHE A 56 6.68 -4.85 10.98
CA PHE A 56 6.68 -6.31 11.18
C PHE A 56 5.29 -6.90 10.97
N VAL A 57 5.25 -8.20 10.61
CA VAL A 57 3.97 -8.93 10.50
C VAL A 57 3.51 -9.30 11.91
N ASN A 58 2.29 -8.89 12.28
CA ASN A 58 1.68 -9.24 13.55
C ASN A 58 0.79 -10.50 13.39
N SER A 59 0.20 -10.96 14.50
CA SER A 59 -0.63 -12.17 14.56
C SER A 59 -2.12 -11.89 14.46
N SER A 60 -2.51 -10.70 14.00
CA SER A 60 -3.91 -10.36 13.78
C SER A 60 -4.49 -11.16 12.61
N THR A 61 -5.82 -11.26 12.59
CA THR A 61 -6.62 -11.71 11.46
C THR A 61 -7.54 -10.57 11.02
N ASP A 62 -8.41 -10.81 10.04
CA ASP A 62 -9.41 -9.82 9.62
C ASP A 62 -10.44 -9.50 10.70
N GLU A 63 -10.69 -10.46 11.60
CA GLU A 63 -11.74 -10.37 12.62
C GLU A 63 -11.16 -10.02 13.99
N LEU A 64 -9.96 -10.49 14.30
CA LEU A 64 -9.36 -10.37 15.63
C LEU A 64 -8.02 -9.64 15.59
N PHE A 65 -7.95 -8.55 16.33
CA PHE A 65 -6.71 -7.83 16.56
C PHE A 65 -5.79 -8.58 17.52
N ASN A 66 -4.56 -8.85 17.08
CA ASN A 66 -3.50 -9.38 17.92
C ASN A 66 -2.15 -8.73 17.56
N PRO A 67 -1.63 -7.83 18.41
CA PRO A 67 -0.43 -7.06 18.10
C PRO A 67 0.87 -7.86 18.30
N ALA A 68 0.82 -9.11 18.75
CA ALA A 68 2.00 -9.94 18.92
C ALA A 68 2.67 -10.21 17.55
N PRO A 69 4.01 -10.21 17.46
CA PRO A 69 4.70 -10.60 16.23
C PRO A 69 4.25 -11.98 15.72
N SER A 70 4.21 -12.14 14.40
CA SER A 70 3.84 -13.40 13.77
C SER A 70 4.84 -14.51 14.09
N ASN A 71 4.33 -15.69 14.41
CA ASN A 71 5.16 -16.88 14.60
C ASN A 71 5.87 -17.33 13.31
N GLN A 72 5.23 -17.11 12.16
CA GLN A 72 5.76 -17.49 10.85
C GLN A 72 6.75 -16.45 10.31
N ASN A 73 6.49 -15.16 10.55
CA ASN A 73 7.29 -14.06 10.01
C ASN A 73 7.81 -13.19 11.15
N LYS A 74 9.02 -13.49 11.63
CA LYS A 74 9.65 -12.81 12.77
C LYS A 74 10.50 -11.59 12.40
N ALA A 75 10.62 -11.30 11.10
CA ALA A 75 11.44 -10.20 10.62
C ALA A 75 10.84 -8.84 11.02
N ILE A 76 11.71 -7.93 11.44
CA ILE A 76 11.42 -6.51 11.65
C ILE A 76 12.32 -5.74 10.69
N CYS A 77 11.76 -4.82 9.91
CA CYS A 77 12.51 -4.05 8.92
C CYS A 77 12.21 -2.56 9.05
N HIS A 78 13.18 -1.70 8.71
CA HIS A 78 13.01 -0.25 8.81
C HIS A 78 12.12 0.34 7.70
N SER A 79 11.94 -0.38 6.60
CA SER A 79 11.01 -0.01 5.53
C SER A 79 9.99 -1.11 5.26
N LEU A 80 8.80 -0.71 4.81
CA LEU A 80 7.76 -1.64 4.36
C LEU A 80 8.23 -2.48 3.17
N VAL A 81 9.00 -1.87 2.25
CA VAL A 81 9.55 -2.56 1.07
C VAL A 81 10.48 -3.69 1.48
N ASP A 82 11.36 -3.47 2.46
CA ASP A 82 12.27 -4.50 2.96
C ASP A 82 11.51 -5.65 3.63
N LEU A 83 10.50 -5.33 4.44
CA LEU A 83 9.64 -6.36 5.04
C LEU A 83 8.96 -7.19 3.94
N LEU A 84 8.37 -6.54 2.93
CA LEU A 84 7.70 -7.22 1.82
C LEU A 84 8.65 -8.08 0.99
N ASN A 85 9.91 -7.65 0.81
CA ASN A 85 10.95 -8.46 0.18
C ASN A 85 11.28 -9.73 0.97
N VAL A 86 11.17 -9.70 2.30
CA VAL A 86 11.39 -10.88 3.16
C VAL A 86 10.18 -11.82 3.12
N VAL A 87 8.96 -11.28 3.21
CA VAL A 87 7.76 -12.09 3.45
C VAL A 87 7.01 -12.50 2.17
N SER A 88 7.26 -11.86 1.02
CA SER A 88 6.64 -12.18 -0.27
C SER A 88 7.70 -12.40 -1.36
N PRO A 89 7.98 -13.66 -1.75
CA PRO A 89 8.87 -13.99 -2.87
C PRO A 89 8.46 -13.34 -4.20
N GLY A 90 7.15 -13.23 -4.44
CA GLY A 90 6.56 -12.60 -5.61
C GLY A 90 6.80 -11.10 -5.64
N PHE A 91 6.65 -10.42 -4.50
CA PHE A 91 7.06 -9.02 -4.36
C PHE A 91 8.55 -8.85 -4.65
N LYS A 92 9.41 -9.66 -4.01
CA LYS A 92 10.87 -9.63 -4.20
C LYS A 92 11.29 -9.76 -5.67
N LYS A 93 10.59 -10.59 -6.44
CA LYS A 93 10.85 -10.79 -7.87
C LYS A 93 10.29 -9.67 -8.74
N ALA A 94 9.08 -9.19 -8.45
CA ALA A 94 8.36 -8.23 -9.29
C ALA A 94 8.82 -6.78 -9.07
N TYR A 95 9.02 -6.37 -7.81
CA TYR A 95 9.26 -4.99 -7.42
C TYR A 95 10.47 -4.35 -8.14
N PRO A 96 11.65 -4.99 -8.24
CA PRO A 96 12.79 -4.40 -8.97
C PRO A 96 12.50 -4.17 -10.46
N THR A 97 11.71 -5.04 -11.09
CA THR A 97 11.32 -4.88 -12.51
C THR A 97 10.39 -3.66 -12.68
N ILE A 98 9.45 -3.48 -11.75
CA ILE A 98 8.53 -2.33 -11.76
C ILE A 98 9.31 -1.03 -11.55
N MET A 99 10.23 -1.02 -10.58
CA MET A 99 11.06 0.16 -10.30
C MET A 99 11.98 0.50 -11.48
N LYS A 100 12.63 -0.50 -12.11
CA LYS A 100 13.44 -0.30 -13.32
C LYS A 100 12.61 0.31 -14.46
N LYS A 101 11.42 -0.26 -14.74
CA LYS A 101 10.52 0.25 -15.78
C LYS A 101 10.05 1.68 -15.49
N ARG A 102 9.78 2.01 -14.21
CA ARG A 102 9.47 3.39 -13.79
C ARG A 102 10.67 4.32 -14.02
N ASN A 103 11.88 3.84 -13.74
CA ASN A 103 13.14 4.54 -13.97
C ASN A 103 13.61 4.60 -15.43
N GLU A 104 12.85 4.07 -16.37
CA GLU A 104 13.09 4.24 -17.83
C GLU A 104 12.13 5.27 -18.45
N ARG A 105 11.06 5.67 -17.75
CA ARG A 105 10.10 6.67 -18.24
C ARG A 105 10.71 8.05 -18.35
N HIS A 106 10.16 8.94 -19.18
CA HIS A 106 10.67 10.30 -19.28
C HIS A 106 10.66 11.01 -17.91
N MET A 107 11.61 11.92 -17.63
CA MET A 107 11.72 12.57 -16.33
C MET A 107 10.42 13.28 -15.92
N LEU A 108 9.75 13.91 -16.88
CA LEU A 108 8.47 14.60 -16.65
C LEU A 108 7.36 13.64 -16.20
N ASP A 109 7.39 12.38 -16.64
CA ASP A 109 6.42 11.35 -16.24
C ASP A 109 6.71 10.78 -14.84
N ARG A 110 7.87 11.11 -14.26
CA ARG A 110 8.27 10.69 -12.91
C ARG A 110 7.97 11.73 -11.85
N LEU A 111 7.81 13.00 -12.24
CA LEU A 111 7.48 14.07 -11.33
C LEU A 111 6.00 13.95 -10.93
N PRO A 112 5.66 14.05 -9.63
CA PRO A 112 4.28 14.31 -9.26
C PRO A 112 3.89 15.64 -9.91
N THR A 113 2.93 15.63 -10.82
CA THR A 113 2.50 16.87 -11.48
C THR A 113 1.79 17.73 -10.44
N PRO A 114 2.23 18.98 -10.21
CA PRO A 114 1.58 19.87 -9.25
C PRO A 114 0.17 20.30 -9.71
N TYR A 115 -0.16 20.09 -10.99
CA TYR A 115 -1.45 20.43 -11.56
C TYR A 115 -2.47 19.31 -11.33
N PRO A 116 -3.72 19.63 -10.95
CA PRO A 116 -4.78 18.65 -10.93
C PRO A 116 -4.96 18.09 -12.35
N VAL A 117 -4.70 16.79 -12.51
CA VAL A 117 -4.99 16.10 -13.78
C VAL A 117 -6.50 16.12 -13.96
N TYR A 118 -6.98 16.90 -14.92
CA TYR A 118 -8.38 16.89 -15.25
C TYR A 118 -8.73 15.58 -15.97
N SER A 119 -9.60 14.79 -15.36
CA SER A 119 -10.00 13.46 -15.86
C SER A 119 -10.60 13.47 -17.28
N TRP A 120 -11.12 14.61 -17.76
CA TRP A 120 -11.69 14.74 -19.11
C TRP A 120 -10.67 14.74 -20.25
N LEU A 121 -9.37 14.94 -19.96
CA LEU A 121 -8.27 14.79 -20.93
C LEU A 121 -7.63 13.39 -20.92
N SER A 122 -7.94 12.56 -19.92
CA SER A 122 -7.43 11.21 -19.83
C SER A 122 -8.15 10.28 -20.80
N PRO A 123 -7.48 9.27 -21.38
CA PRO A 123 -8.17 8.17 -22.04
C PRO A 123 -9.26 7.60 -21.12
N ALA A 124 -10.39 7.18 -21.71
CA ALA A 124 -11.47 6.54 -20.98
C ALA A 124 -10.93 5.30 -20.24
N GLN A 125 -10.84 5.40 -18.91
CA GLN A 125 -10.41 4.30 -18.06
C GLN A 125 -11.62 3.39 -17.79
N GLU A 126 -11.43 2.08 -17.88
CA GLU A 126 -12.45 1.12 -17.46
C GLU A 126 -12.80 1.37 -15.99
N VAL A 127 -14.09 1.49 -15.69
CA VAL A 127 -14.57 1.65 -14.31
C VAL A 127 -14.41 0.30 -13.62
N VAL A 128 -13.37 0.20 -12.81
CA VAL A 128 -13.10 -0.96 -11.94
C VAL A 128 -13.50 -0.57 -10.51
N GLU A 129 -14.06 -1.52 -9.77
CA GLU A 129 -14.36 -1.35 -8.34
C GLU A 129 -13.07 -1.04 -7.59
N ASP A 130 -13.02 0.16 -7.00
CA ASP A 130 -11.87 0.69 -6.30
C ASP A 130 -12.37 1.30 -4.98
N SER A 131 -12.15 0.57 -3.88
CA SER A 131 -12.53 1.00 -2.54
C SER A 131 -11.86 2.32 -2.15
N ILE A 132 -10.66 2.57 -2.68
CA ILE A 132 -9.90 3.80 -2.39
C ILE A 132 -10.56 4.99 -3.09
N ARG A 133 -11.10 4.81 -4.30
CA ARG A 133 -11.85 5.87 -5.01
C ARG A 133 -13.13 6.26 -4.28
N ALA A 134 -13.83 5.29 -3.69
CA ALA A 134 -15.02 5.55 -2.89
C ALA A 134 -14.68 6.30 -1.58
N ASP A 135 -13.57 5.92 -0.93
CA ASP A 135 -13.06 6.62 0.25
C ASP A 135 -12.64 8.06 -0.09
N ASP A 136 -11.88 8.30 -1.16
CA ASP A 136 -11.42 9.65 -1.56
C ASP A 136 -12.57 10.59 -1.96
N ALA A 137 -13.63 10.06 -2.60
CA ALA A 137 -14.82 10.83 -2.95
C ALA A 137 -15.70 11.20 -1.75
N SER A 138 -15.58 10.47 -0.63
CA SER A 138 -16.40 10.67 0.57
C SER A 138 -15.73 11.50 1.66
N GLN A 139 -14.46 11.88 1.50
CA GLN A 139 -13.72 12.72 2.45
C GLN A 139 -14.08 14.21 2.24
N PRO A 140 -14.76 14.88 3.20
CA PRO A 140 -15.26 16.24 3.03
C PRO A 140 -14.22 17.34 3.32
N HIS A 141 -12.91 17.08 3.21
CA HIS A 141 -11.91 18.07 3.61
C HIS A 141 -10.75 18.23 2.64
N ARG A 142 -10.99 19.03 1.59
CA ARG A 142 -9.97 19.92 1.04
C ARG A 142 -10.15 21.31 1.66
N VAL A 143 -9.59 21.52 2.85
CA VAL A 143 -9.01 22.83 3.15
C VAL A 143 -7.65 22.80 2.46
N GLY A 144 -7.50 23.43 1.31
CA GLY A 144 -7.52 24.88 1.22
C GLY A 144 -6.08 25.32 1.43
N PHE A 145 -5.31 25.28 0.34
CA PHE A 145 -4.05 26.03 0.26
C PHE A 145 -4.45 27.50 0.29
N GLU A 146 -4.22 28.19 1.42
CA GLU A 146 -4.16 29.65 1.46
C GLU A 146 -3.02 30.05 2.40
N GLY A 147 -2.13 30.92 1.91
CA GLY A 147 -1.13 31.66 2.68
C GLY A 147 0.31 31.31 2.36
#